data_AF-X1HA23-F1
#
_entry.id   AF-X1HA23-F1
#
_cell.length_a   1.000
_cell.length_b   1.000
_cell.length_c   1.000
_cell.angle_alpha   90.00
_cell.angle_beta   90.00
_cell.angle_gamma   90.00
#
_symmetry.space_group_name_H-M   'P 1'
#
loop_
_entity.id
_entity.type
_entity.pdbx_description
1 polymer ?
#
loop_
_entity_poly.entity_id
_entity_poly.type
_entity_poly.pdbx_seq_one_letter_code
_entity_poly.pdbx_strand_id
1 'polypeptide(L)'
;YPPLRLRKFFVGIVSWGLELLLDIVGKAAAPKLKPFIDLLEATGKVPPELQPILEEIKNPSGEVSALFAQSAGSALVGGAIGKVIDGILLPLAYAVNSGTQNVILTEGQYTMLWLRKFITDEKYNQMMHWLGHDDTDIANLKEAATVRLTPEAIARLWLRDKPTYEYLWKDLADSGLTPDRIKAMKELAYAMPTPNDIITFMAKEALEEDMVDKYGLDAEDKLLASKWWDKAGVHKDARRLYWRSHWVHPAFREMTDMLHRGEITDADLYEWYRLV
;
A
#
# COMPACT_ATOMS: atom_id res chain seq x y z
N TYR A 1 51.28 -8.69 35.73
CA TYR A 1 51.71 -8.33 34.36
C TYR A 1 52.70 -9.39 33.87
N PRO A 2 52.45 -10.07 32.74
CA PRO A 2 53.39 -11.05 32.23
C PRO A 2 54.66 -10.34 31.71
N PRO A 3 55.85 -10.97 31.85
CA PRO A 3 57.12 -10.34 31.47
C PRO A 3 57.19 -10.09 29.95
N LEU A 4 57.84 -8.99 29.56
CA LEU A 4 57.94 -8.47 28.19
C LEU A 4 58.37 -9.51 27.13
N ARG A 5 59.10 -10.55 27.53
CA ARG A 5 59.56 -11.65 26.67
C ARG A 5 58.44 -12.62 26.26
N LEU A 6 57.46 -12.90 27.13
CA LEU A 6 56.32 -13.75 26.78
C LEU A 6 55.38 -13.07 25.79
N ARG A 7 55.23 -11.75 25.90
CA ARG A 7 54.39 -10.95 24.99
C ARG A 7 54.97 -10.90 23.58
N LYS A 8 56.29 -10.78 23.43
CA LYS A 8 56.98 -10.83 22.13
C LYS A 8 56.94 -12.23 21.50
N PHE A 9 57.04 -13.28 22.30
CA PHE A 9 56.95 -14.67 21.84
C PHE A 9 55.54 -15.01 21.30
N PHE A 10 54.48 -14.60 22.02
CA PHE A 10 53.10 -14.80 21.57
C PHE A 10 52.74 -13.99 20.32
N VAL A 11 53.23 -12.75 20.18
CA VAL A 11 53.05 -11.94 18.96
C VAL A 11 53.77 -12.58 17.76
N GLY A 12 54.96 -13.16 17.97
CA GLY A 12 55.70 -13.87 16.91
C GLY A 12 55.00 -15.16 16.44
N ILE A 13 54.44 -15.95 17.35
CA ILE A 13 53.72 -17.20 17.01
C ILE A 13 52.39 -16.91 16.30
N VAL A 14 51.67 -15.88 16.73
CA VAL A 14 50.40 -15.48 16.10
C VAL A 14 50.65 -14.86 14.71
N SER A 15 51.68 -14.03 14.54
CA SER A 15 52.06 -13.47 13.22
C SER A 15 52.48 -14.57 12.25
N TRP A 16 53.30 -15.52 12.71
CA TRP A 16 53.75 -16.66 11.89
C TRP A 16 52.59 -17.59 11.50
N GLY A 17 51.66 -17.86 12.43
CA GLY A 17 50.47 -18.68 12.15
C GLY A 17 49.47 -18.02 11.21
N LEU A 18 49.31 -16.70 11.26
CA LEU A 18 48.44 -15.93 10.36
C LEU A 18 49.03 -15.79 8.95
N GLU A 19 50.34 -15.53 8.83
CA GLU A 19 51.04 -15.52 7.55
C GLU A 19 50.98 -16.89 6.88
N LEU A 20 51.20 -17.97 7.63
CA LEU A 20 51.07 -19.34 7.11
C LEU A 20 49.62 -19.64 6.67
N LEU A 21 48.62 -19.19 7.44
CA LEU A 21 47.21 -19.41 7.13
C LEU A 21 46.76 -18.59 5.91
N LEU A 22 47.18 -17.34 5.76
CA LEU A 22 46.90 -16.51 4.59
C LEU A 22 47.67 -16.97 3.34
N ASP A 23 48.89 -17.46 3.50
CA ASP A 23 49.69 -18.03 2.40
C ASP A 23 49.11 -19.39 1.95
N ILE A 24 48.63 -20.22 2.88
CA ILE A 24 47.93 -21.48 2.58
C ILE A 24 46.56 -21.20 1.96
N VAL A 25 45.77 -20.27 2.48
CA VAL A 25 44.46 -19.92 1.93
C VAL A 25 44.61 -19.25 0.56
N GLY A 26 45.57 -18.34 0.38
CA GLY A 26 45.88 -17.70 -0.90
C GLY A 26 46.33 -18.70 -1.96
N LYS A 27 47.31 -19.55 -1.64
CA LYS A 27 47.83 -20.56 -2.59
C LYS A 27 46.88 -21.72 -2.85
N ALA A 28 46.05 -22.11 -1.87
CA ALA A 28 45.06 -23.19 -2.06
C ALA A 28 43.76 -22.70 -2.73
N ALA A 29 43.38 -21.43 -2.54
CA ALA A 29 42.20 -20.84 -3.16
C ALA A 29 42.48 -20.29 -4.57
N ALA A 30 43.68 -19.76 -4.85
CA ALA A 30 44.02 -19.18 -6.15
C ALA A 30 43.72 -20.09 -7.35
N PRO A 31 44.06 -21.40 -7.35
CA PRO A 31 43.72 -22.30 -8.46
C PRO A 31 42.21 -22.50 -8.64
N LYS A 32 41.44 -22.39 -7.56
CA LYS A 32 39.97 -22.53 -7.57
C LYS A 32 39.26 -21.22 -7.91
N LEU A 33 39.87 -20.08 -7.63
CA LEU A 33 39.35 -18.74 -7.94
C LEU A 33 39.70 -18.31 -9.36
N LYS A 34 40.81 -18.81 -9.92
CA LYS A 34 41.27 -18.48 -11.28
C LYS A 34 40.17 -18.62 -12.36
N PRO A 35 39.39 -19.72 -12.45
CA PRO A 35 38.31 -19.83 -13.44
C PRO A 35 37.23 -18.77 -13.29
N PHE A 36 36.98 -18.29 -12.07
CA PHE A 36 35.99 -17.25 -11.79
C PHE A 36 36.52 -15.86 -12.12
N ILE A 37 37.81 -15.60 -11.86
CA ILE A 37 38.47 -14.35 -12.22
C ILE A 37 38.61 -14.22 -13.74
N ASP A 38 38.98 -15.31 -14.42
CA ASP A 38 39.04 -15.36 -15.88
C ASP A 38 37.64 -15.11 -16.51
N LEU A 39 36.57 -15.64 -15.89
CA LEU A 39 35.19 -15.35 -16.28
C LEU A 39 34.83 -13.86 -16.09
N LEU A 40 35.29 -13.25 -14.99
CA LEU A 40 35.04 -11.84 -14.69
C LEU A 40 35.76 -10.92 -15.66
N GLU A 41 37.02 -11.18 -15.97
CA GLU A 41 37.77 -10.40 -16.96
C GLU A 41 37.21 -10.57 -18.38
N ALA A 42 36.75 -11.77 -18.73
CA ALA A 42 36.07 -12.02 -20.00
C ALA A 42 34.78 -11.19 -20.17
N THR A 43 34.16 -10.68 -19.09
CA THR A 43 33.03 -9.77 -19.21
C THR A 43 33.40 -8.39 -19.75
N GLY A 44 34.68 -8.01 -19.71
CA GLY A 44 35.16 -6.67 -20.07
C GLY A 44 34.70 -5.54 -19.15
N LYS A 45 34.02 -5.87 -18.04
CA LYS A 45 33.43 -4.91 -17.09
C LYS A 45 34.31 -4.64 -15.86
N VAL A 46 35.47 -5.27 -15.78
CA VAL A 46 36.42 -5.07 -14.68
C VAL A 46 37.15 -3.73 -14.89
N PRO A 47 37.05 -2.77 -13.96
CA PRO A 47 37.80 -1.52 -14.03
C PRO A 47 39.31 -1.78 -14.15
N PRO A 48 40.04 -1.03 -15.00
CA PRO A 48 41.48 -1.20 -15.19
C PRO A 48 42.29 -1.17 -13.88
N GLU A 49 41.81 -0.43 -12.89
CA GLU A 49 42.43 -0.26 -11.57
C GLU A 49 42.39 -1.55 -10.73
N LEU A 50 41.50 -2.49 -11.04
CA LEU A 50 41.38 -3.77 -10.34
C LEU A 50 42.17 -4.90 -11.00
N GLN A 51 42.62 -4.73 -12.24
CA GLN A 51 43.40 -5.72 -12.99
C GLN A 51 44.67 -6.18 -12.25
N PRO A 52 45.46 -5.28 -11.62
CA PRO A 52 46.65 -5.70 -10.86
C PRO A 52 46.32 -6.58 -9.65
N ILE A 53 45.19 -6.31 -8.98
CA ILE A 53 44.74 -7.07 -7.81
C ILE A 53 44.24 -8.45 -8.24
N LEU A 54 43.50 -8.54 -9.34
CA LEU A 54 43.00 -9.82 -9.87
C LEU A 54 44.12 -10.71 -10.37
N GLU A 55 45.11 -10.15 -11.09
CA GLU A 55 46.29 -10.88 -11.54
C GLU A 55 47.13 -11.40 -10.38
N GLU A 56 47.25 -10.62 -9.31
CA GLU A 56 47.92 -11.04 -8.08
C GLU A 56 47.11 -12.12 -7.31
N ILE A 57 45.77 -12.13 -7.38
CA ILE A 57 44.97 -13.24 -6.82
C ILE A 57 45.11 -14.51 -7.67
N LYS A 58 45.21 -14.38 -9.01
CA LYS A 58 45.46 -15.53 -9.91
C LYS A 58 46.86 -16.11 -9.70
N ASN A 59 47.84 -15.23 -9.47
CA ASN A 59 49.25 -15.54 -9.37
C ASN A 59 49.84 -14.86 -8.12
N PRO A 60 49.61 -15.40 -6.91
CA PRO A 60 50.00 -14.77 -5.66
C PRO A 60 51.52 -14.53 -5.61
N SER A 61 51.94 -13.27 -5.75
CA SER A 61 53.33 -12.82 -5.74
C SER A 61 53.65 -12.01 -4.47
N GLY A 62 53.13 -12.43 -3.31
CA GLY A 62 53.56 -11.91 -2.01
C GLY A 62 53.06 -10.50 -1.65
N GLU A 63 52.83 -9.61 -2.62
CA GLU A 63 52.48 -8.20 -2.40
C GLU A 63 51.05 -8.00 -1.90
N VAL A 64 50.05 -8.70 -2.47
CA VAL A 64 48.67 -8.61 -1.97
C VAL A 64 48.50 -9.38 -0.67
N SER A 65 49.24 -10.47 -0.45
CA SER A 65 49.31 -11.11 0.87
C SER A 65 49.90 -10.18 1.92
N ALA A 66 50.85 -9.31 1.58
CA ALA A 66 51.34 -8.26 2.48
C ALA A 66 50.28 -7.17 2.74
N LEU A 67 49.50 -6.78 1.74
CA LEU A 67 48.37 -5.85 1.88
C LEU A 67 47.26 -6.43 2.78
N PHE A 68 46.93 -7.72 2.62
CA PHE A 68 45.98 -8.44 3.46
C PHE A 68 46.50 -8.71 4.87
N ALA A 69 47.79 -9.03 5.03
CA ALA A 69 48.43 -9.19 6.33
C ALA A 69 48.49 -7.86 7.10
N GLN A 70 48.80 -6.76 6.41
CA GLN A 70 48.87 -5.42 7.00
C GLN A 70 47.48 -4.85 7.34
N SER A 71 46.45 -5.19 6.55
CA SER A 71 45.05 -4.86 6.87
C SER A 71 44.47 -5.73 7.99
N ALA A 72 44.78 -7.03 8.03
CA ALA A 72 44.41 -7.92 9.14
C ALA A 72 45.11 -7.53 10.47
N GLY A 73 46.37 -7.10 10.39
CA GLY A 73 47.13 -6.58 11.54
C GLY A 73 46.64 -5.22 12.07
N SER A 74 45.82 -4.50 11.28
CA SER A 74 45.31 -3.16 11.61
C SER A 74 43.79 -3.14 11.88
N ALA A 75 43.18 -4.29 12.17
CA ALA A 75 41.76 -4.43 12.50
C ALA A 75 41.29 -3.65 13.77
N LEU A 76 42.15 -2.82 14.36
CA LEU A 76 41.82 -1.86 15.41
C LEU A 76 41.33 -0.48 14.88
N VAL A 77 41.29 -0.24 13.56
CA VAL A 77 40.82 1.04 12.97
C VAL A 77 39.65 0.82 11.99
N GLY A 78 38.49 0.42 12.54
CA GLY A 78 37.30 -0.04 11.80
C GLY A 78 36.47 0.99 11.03
N GLY A 79 37.03 2.12 10.57
CA GLY A 79 36.23 3.18 9.92
C GLY A 79 36.61 3.54 8.48
N ALA A 80 37.91 3.68 8.20
CA ALA A 80 38.40 4.15 6.89
C ALA A 80 38.79 3.01 5.96
N ILE A 81 39.36 1.92 6.50
CA ILE A 81 39.85 0.78 5.71
C ILE A 81 38.68 -0.06 5.17
N GLY A 82 37.59 -0.21 5.94
CA GLY A 82 36.37 -0.86 5.46
C GLY A 82 35.82 -0.18 4.20
N LYS A 83 35.80 1.16 4.14
CA LYS A 83 35.34 1.91 2.97
C LYS A 83 36.26 1.80 1.75
N VAL A 84 37.57 1.62 1.96
CA VAL A 84 38.53 1.39 0.87
C VAL A 84 38.39 -0.03 0.32
N ILE A 85 38.26 -1.03 1.19
CA ILE A 85 38.00 -2.43 0.80
C ILE A 85 36.63 -2.54 0.10
N ASP A 86 35.59 -1.92 0.63
CA ASP A 86 34.27 -1.86 0.01
C ASP A 86 34.34 -1.15 -1.35
N GLY A 87 35.08 -0.03 -1.46
CA GLY A 87 35.26 0.67 -2.75
C GLY A 87 35.98 -0.16 -3.83
N ILE A 88 36.85 -1.09 -3.43
CA ILE A 88 37.59 -2.00 -4.33
C ILE A 88 36.74 -3.24 -4.68
N LEU A 89 36.05 -3.81 -3.70
CA LEU A 89 35.27 -5.04 -3.87
C LEU A 89 33.88 -4.81 -4.45
N LEU A 90 33.29 -3.62 -4.28
CA LEU A 90 31.94 -3.34 -4.74
C LEU A 90 31.81 -3.35 -6.28
N PRO A 91 32.74 -2.77 -7.08
CA PRO A 91 32.72 -2.93 -8.54
C PRO A 91 32.88 -4.38 -8.98
N LEU A 92 33.70 -5.17 -8.26
CA LEU A 92 33.85 -6.60 -8.51
C LEU A 92 32.53 -7.35 -8.22
N ALA A 93 31.90 -7.06 -7.09
CA ALA A 93 30.59 -7.59 -6.73
C ALA A 93 29.52 -7.19 -7.76
N TYR A 94 29.54 -5.96 -8.28
CA TYR A 94 28.64 -5.53 -9.36
C TYR A 94 28.92 -6.23 -10.68
N ALA A 95 30.20 -6.46 -11.05
CA ALA A 95 30.56 -7.22 -12.24
C ALA A 95 30.10 -8.68 -12.14
N VAL A 96 30.32 -9.32 -10.99
CA VAL A 96 29.80 -10.65 -10.67
C VAL A 96 28.29 -10.66 -10.76
N ASN A 97 27.60 -9.73 -10.08
CA ASN A 97 26.14 -9.70 -10.05
C ASN A 97 25.55 -9.39 -11.44
N SER A 98 26.19 -8.55 -12.24
CA SER A 98 25.77 -8.25 -13.61
C SER A 98 25.96 -9.44 -14.56
N GLY A 99 27.06 -10.19 -14.41
CA GLY A 99 27.35 -11.37 -15.23
C GLY A 99 26.53 -12.59 -14.84
N THR A 100 26.31 -12.79 -13.54
CA THR A 100 25.57 -13.95 -13.00
C THR A 100 24.08 -13.69 -12.86
N GLN A 101 23.65 -12.42 -12.83
CA GLN A 101 22.27 -12.01 -12.58
C GLN A 101 21.69 -12.65 -11.30
N ASN A 102 22.55 -12.82 -10.29
CA ASN A 102 22.22 -13.48 -9.02
C ASN A 102 21.29 -12.67 -8.10
N VAL A 103 21.04 -11.40 -8.43
CA VAL A 103 20.06 -10.57 -7.71
C VAL A 103 18.67 -10.99 -8.15
N ILE A 104 17.98 -11.71 -7.28
CA ILE A 104 16.56 -12.03 -7.44
C ILE A 104 15.70 -10.87 -6.92
N LEU A 105 14.47 -10.78 -7.43
CA LEU A 105 13.52 -9.77 -6.97
C LEU A 105 13.03 -10.11 -5.56
N THR A 106 12.54 -9.11 -4.84
CA THR A 106 11.90 -9.31 -3.53
C THR A 106 10.51 -9.92 -3.67
N GLU A 107 9.93 -10.40 -2.57
CA GLU A 107 8.56 -10.93 -2.49
C GLU A 107 7.55 -9.92 -3.05
N GLY A 108 7.69 -8.65 -2.65
CA GLY A 108 6.78 -7.57 -3.09
C GLY A 108 6.90 -7.29 -4.59
N GLN A 109 8.10 -7.36 -5.16
CA GLN A 109 8.31 -7.19 -6.59
C GLN A 109 7.73 -8.34 -7.40
N TYR A 110 7.96 -9.60 -7.00
CA TYR A 110 7.34 -10.75 -7.65
C TYR A 110 5.82 -10.74 -7.51
N THR A 111 5.29 -10.35 -6.36
CA THR A 111 3.85 -10.23 -6.11
C THR A 111 3.23 -9.18 -7.04
N MET A 112 3.89 -8.03 -7.23
CA MET A 112 3.42 -7.02 -8.19
C MET A 112 3.42 -7.54 -9.63
N LEU A 113 4.47 -8.24 -10.06
CA LEU A 113 4.55 -8.82 -11.40
C LEU A 113 3.44 -9.87 -11.63
N TRP A 114 3.16 -10.70 -10.62
CA TRP A 114 2.09 -11.70 -10.65
C TRP A 114 0.70 -11.05 -10.69
N LEU A 115 0.42 -10.07 -9.83
CA LEU A 115 -0.84 -9.32 -9.83
C LEU A 115 -1.12 -8.66 -11.19
N ARG A 116 -0.07 -8.12 -11.83
CA ARG A 116 -0.14 -7.48 -13.16
C ARG A 116 -0.06 -8.45 -14.33
N LYS A 117 -0.01 -9.76 -14.07
CA LYS A 117 0.03 -10.84 -15.08
C LYS A 117 1.26 -10.78 -16.00
N PHE A 118 2.37 -10.20 -15.53
CA PHE A 118 3.65 -10.26 -16.24
C PHE A 118 4.36 -11.61 -16.07
N ILE A 119 3.98 -12.37 -15.03
CA ILE A 119 4.44 -13.74 -14.79
C ILE A 119 3.24 -14.64 -14.48
N THR A 120 3.36 -15.94 -14.75
CA THR A 120 2.33 -16.93 -14.45
C THR A 120 2.34 -17.32 -12.97
N ASP A 121 1.32 -18.07 -12.55
CA ASP A 121 1.22 -18.56 -11.18
C ASP A 121 2.35 -19.54 -10.83
N GLU A 122 2.67 -20.44 -11.78
CA GLU A 122 3.77 -21.40 -11.64
C GLU A 122 5.10 -20.69 -11.50
N LYS A 123 5.32 -19.63 -12.30
CA LYS A 123 6.55 -18.84 -12.21
C LYS A 123 6.64 -18.09 -10.89
N TYR A 124 5.54 -17.50 -10.42
CA TYR A 124 5.50 -16.85 -9.11
C TYR A 124 5.84 -17.82 -7.98
N ASN A 125 5.17 -18.99 -7.91
CA ASN A 125 5.41 -19.99 -6.87
C ASN A 125 6.87 -20.46 -6.88
N GLN A 126 7.44 -20.70 -8.06
CA GLN A 126 8.86 -21.04 -8.20
C GLN A 126 9.78 -19.98 -7.58
N MET A 127 9.54 -18.70 -7.87
CA MET A 127 10.39 -17.62 -7.34
C MET A 127 10.21 -17.44 -5.82
N MET A 128 8.99 -17.64 -5.31
CA MET A 128 8.73 -17.59 -3.87
C MET A 128 9.41 -18.74 -3.12
N HIS A 129 9.48 -19.94 -3.70
CA HIS A 129 10.29 -21.03 -3.13
C HIS A 129 11.80 -20.72 -3.12
N TRP A 130 12.32 -20.01 -4.13
CA TRP A 130 13.72 -19.56 -4.12
C TRP A 130 13.99 -18.54 -3.00
N LEU A 131 12.97 -17.77 -2.62
CA LEU A 131 13.00 -16.86 -1.46
C LEU A 131 12.74 -17.59 -0.13
N GLY A 132 12.48 -18.90 -0.14
CA GLY A 132 12.33 -19.72 1.05
C GLY A 132 10.90 -19.86 1.59
N HIS A 133 9.89 -19.40 0.85
CA HIS A 133 8.48 -19.54 1.24
C HIS A 133 7.96 -20.94 0.92
N ASP A 134 7.15 -21.50 1.83
CA ASP A 134 6.42 -22.74 1.58
C ASP A 134 5.08 -22.48 0.85
N ASP A 135 4.39 -23.55 0.45
CA ASP A 135 3.11 -23.44 -0.28
C ASP A 135 2.03 -22.70 0.52
N THR A 136 2.06 -22.81 1.85
CA THR A 136 1.09 -22.16 2.74
C THR A 136 1.33 -20.67 2.79
N ASP A 137 2.59 -20.25 2.97
CA ASP A 137 3.00 -18.85 2.94
C ASP A 137 2.70 -18.21 1.59
N ILE A 138 2.99 -18.92 0.49
CA ILE A 138 2.67 -18.47 -0.87
C ILE A 138 1.16 -18.25 -1.03
N ALA A 139 0.33 -19.18 -0.58
CA ALA A 139 -1.12 -19.05 -0.64
C ALA A 139 -1.61 -17.85 0.19
N ASN A 140 -1.09 -17.67 1.41
CA ASN A 140 -1.42 -16.55 2.28
C ASN A 140 -0.99 -15.20 1.69
N LEU A 141 0.20 -15.12 1.08
CA LEU A 141 0.69 -13.91 0.42
C LEU A 141 -0.15 -13.54 -0.80
N LYS A 142 -0.57 -14.52 -1.60
CA LYS A 142 -1.49 -14.29 -2.71
C LYS A 142 -2.81 -13.69 -2.25
N GLU A 143 -3.39 -14.26 -1.19
CA GLU A 143 -4.64 -13.78 -0.60
C GLU A 143 -4.47 -12.36 -0.03
N ALA A 144 -3.40 -12.13 0.73
CA ALA A 144 -3.10 -10.82 1.31
C ALA A 144 -2.79 -9.74 0.26
N ALA A 145 -2.29 -10.13 -0.90
CA ALA A 145 -2.00 -9.23 -2.01
C ALA A 145 -3.24 -8.81 -2.81
N THR A 146 -4.40 -9.45 -2.58
CA THR A 146 -5.64 -9.06 -3.25
C THR A 146 -6.09 -7.67 -2.80
N VAL A 147 -6.45 -6.82 -3.77
CA VAL A 147 -6.99 -5.49 -3.47
C VAL A 147 -8.44 -5.63 -3.03
N ARG A 148 -8.72 -5.19 -1.82
CA ARG A 148 -10.07 -5.09 -1.27
C ARG A 148 -10.68 -3.73 -1.59
N LEU A 149 -12.00 -3.69 -1.74
CA LEU A 149 -12.71 -2.43 -1.95
C LEU A 149 -12.68 -1.57 -0.68
N THR A 150 -12.70 -0.25 -0.85
CA THR A 150 -12.79 0.66 0.30
C THR A 150 -14.17 0.54 0.96
N PRO A 151 -14.30 0.85 2.26
CA PRO A 151 -15.58 0.81 2.95
C PRO A 151 -16.67 1.64 2.25
N GLU A 152 -16.33 2.79 1.66
CA GLU A 152 -17.25 3.68 0.96
C GLU A 152 -17.69 3.12 -0.40
N ALA A 153 -16.80 2.38 -1.10
CA ALA A 153 -17.17 1.68 -2.32
C ALA A 153 -18.14 0.53 -2.02
N ILE A 154 -17.85 -0.25 -0.97
CA ILE A 154 -18.71 -1.34 -0.50
C ILE A 154 -20.09 -0.81 -0.11
N ALA A 155 -20.16 0.24 0.72
CA ALA A 155 -21.41 0.85 1.15
C ALA A 155 -22.27 1.32 -0.04
N ARG A 156 -21.67 2.00 -1.03
CA ARG A 156 -22.40 2.47 -2.23
C ARG A 156 -22.89 1.32 -3.12
N LEU A 157 -22.10 0.28 -3.32
CA LEU A 157 -22.53 -0.91 -4.05
C LEU A 157 -23.67 -1.62 -3.31
N TRP A 158 -23.52 -1.80 -2.00
CA TRP A 158 -24.53 -2.40 -1.14
C TRP A 158 -25.87 -1.67 -1.19
N LEU A 159 -25.88 -0.33 -1.14
CA LEU A 159 -27.13 0.44 -1.28
C LEU A 159 -27.81 0.23 -2.64
N ARG A 160 -27.05 0.05 -3.72
CA ARG A 160 -27.61 -0.15 -5.08
C ARG A 160 -28.33 -1.48 -5.22
N ASP A 161 -27.82 -2.53 -4.56
CA ASP A 161 -28.38 -3.88 -4.58
C ASP A 161 -27.84 -4.71 -3.39
N LYS A 162 -28.54 -4.64 -2.24
CA LYS A 162 -28.05 -5.25 -0.99
C LYS A 162 -27.80 -6.76 -1.13
N PRO A 163 -28.73 -7.58 -1.65
CA PRO A 163 -28.49 -9.01 -1.80
C PRO A 163 -27.27 -9.34 -2.66
N THR A 164 -27.08 -8.61 -3.77
CA THR A 164 -25.96 -8.85 -4.69
C THR A 164 -24.61 -8.55 -4.06
N TYR A 165 -24.52 -7.53 -3.21
CA TYR A 165 -23.24 -7.02 -2.69
C TYR A 165 -23.00 -7.26 -1.19
N GLU A 166 -23.90 -7.98 -0.50
CA GLU A 166 -23.79 -8.28 0.93
C GLU A 166 -22.46 -8.98 1.29
N TYR A 167 -21.95 -9.83 0.40
CA TYR A 167 -20.72 -10.59 0.62
C TYR A 167 -19.47 -9.68 0.77
N LEU A 168 -19.49 -8.47 0.18
CA LEU A 168 -18.35 -7.55 0.22
C LEU A 168 -18.06 -7.02 1.65
N TRP A 169 -19.02 -7.11 2.57
CA TRP A 169 -18.77 -6.78 3.98
C TRP A 169 -17.77 -7.75 4.64
N LYS A 170 -17.56 -8.94 4.06
CA LYS A 170 -16.52 -9.88 4.51
C LYS A 170 -15.12 -9.28 4.34
N ASP A 171 -14.87 -8.50 3.29
CA ASP A 171 -13.57 -7.86 3.06
C ASP A 171 -13.17 -6.95 4.24
N LEU A 172 -14.16 -6.28 4.84
CA LEU A 172 -13.94 -5.46 6.03
C LEU A 172 -13.71 -6.31 7.28
N ALA A 173 -14.46 -7.41 7.43
CA ALA A 173 -14.26 -8.36 8.52
C ALA A 173 -12.84 -8.96 8.49
N ASP A 174 -12.38 -9.38 7.31
CA ASP A 174 -11.03 -9.92 7.07
C ASP A 174 -9.94 -8.85 7.23
N SER A 175 -10.31 -7.57 7.26
CA SER A 175 -9.42 -6.44 7.54
C SER A 175 -9.46 -6.02 9.01
N GLY A 176 -10.12 -6.80 9.87
CA GLY A 176 -10.15 -6.62 11.32
C GLY A 176 -11.33 -5.81 11.86
N LEU A 177 -12.36 -5.52 11.05
CA LEU A 177 -13.59 -4.91 11.58
C LEU A 177 -14.44 -5.96 12.30
N THR A 178 -14.89 -5.62 13.51
CA THR A 178 -15.82 -6.45 14.27
C THR A 178 -17.21 -6.42 13.63
N PRO A 179 -18.07 -7.43 13.88
CA PRO A 179 -19.45 -7.43 13.41
C PRO A 179 -20.24 -6.17 13.80
N ASP A 180 -20.02 -5.65 15.02
CA ASP A 180 -20.66 -4.41 15.49
C ASP A 180 -20.21 -3.18 14.69
N ARG A 181 -18.92 -3.09 14.33
CA ARG A 181 -18.41 -2.02 13.47
C ARG A 181 -18.98 -2.13 12.06
N ILE A 182 -19.13 -3.34 11.52
CA ILE A 182 -19.77 -3.56 10.21
C ILE A 182 -21.23 -3.12 10.27
N LYS A 183 -21.96 -3.43 11.35
CA LYS A 183 -23.33 -2.95 11.56
C LYS A 183 -23.39 -1.41 11.59
N ALA A 184 -22.48 -0.76 12.31
CA ALA A 184 -22.39 0.70 12.35
C ALA A 184 -22.06 1.30 10.96
N MET A 185 -21.19 0.65 10.17
CA MET A 185 -20.88 1.06 8.81
C MET A 185 -22.06 0.92 7.84
N LYS A 186 -22.88 -0.13 8.01
CA LYS A 186 -24.13 -0.30 7.24
C LYS A 186 -25.14 0.79 7.55
N GLU A 187 -25.21 1.22 8.80
CA GLU A 187 -26.04 2.37 9.20
C GLU A 187 -25.48 3.67 8.60
N LEU A 188 -24.17 3.88 8.71
CA LEU A 188 -23.47 5.05 8.15
C LEU A 188 -23.59 5.16 6.63
N ALA A 189 -23.84 4.05 5.92
CA ALA A 189 -24.08 4.08 4.48
C ALA A 189 -25.27 4.99 4.12
N TYR A 190 -26.26 5.11 5.01
CA TYR A 190 -27.39 6.00 4.82
C TYR A 190 -27.01 7.45 5.13
N ALA A 191 -27.29 8.33 4.18
CA ALA A 191 -27.19 9.76 4.38
C ALA A 191 -28.29 10.22 5.36
N MET A 192 -27.84 10.93 6.39
CA MET A 192 -28.71 11.74 7.23
C MET A 192 -28.91 13.11 6.56
N PRO A 193 -30.07 13.76 6.77
CA PRO A 193 -30.28 15.13 6.33
C PRO A 193 -29.15 16.04 6.81
N THR A 194 -28.64 16.87 5.91
CA THR A 194 -27.65 17.90 6.25
C THR A 194 -28.33 19.01 7.07
N PRO A 195 -27.56 19.86 7.79
CA PRO A 195 -28.14 21.04 8.43
C PRO A 195 -28.95 21.93 7.48
N ASN A 196 -28.52 22.04 6.21
CA ASN A 196 -29.26 22.80 5.20
C ASN A 196 -30.57 22.12 4.79
N ASP A 197 -30.59 20.79 4.70
CA ASP A 197 -31.83 20.05 4.47
C ASP A 197 -32.82 20.28 5.61
N ILE A 198 -32.35 20.27 6.86
CA ILE A 198 -33.19 20.54 8.03
C ILE A 198 -33.79 21.95 7.94
N ILE A 199 -32.98 22.97 7.63
CA ILE A 199 -33.48 24.34 7.42
C ILE A 199 -34.51 24.38 6.29
N THR A 200 -34.28 23.63 5.21
CA THR A 200 -35.22 23.54 4.09
C THR A 200 -36.53 22.87 4.52
N PHE A 201 -36.46 21.80 5.32
CA PHE A 201 -37.65 21.13 5.86
C PHE A 201 -38.47 22.07 6.74
N MET A 202 -37.81 22.89 7.57
CA MET A 202 -38.47 23.91 8.38
C MET A 202 -39.10 25.00 7.50
N ALA A 203 -38.35 25.56 6.55
CA ALA A 203 -38.84 26.62 5.67
C ALA A 203 -39.98 26.16 4.74
N LYS A 204 -40.10 24.85 4.51
CA LYS A 204 -41.15 24.24 3.70
C LYS A 204 -42.29 23.65 4.53
N GLU A 205 -42.34 23.95 5.83
CA GLU A 205 -43.34 23.44 6.77
C GLU A 205 -43.47 21.90 6.76
N ALA A 206 -42.40 21.19 6.36
CA ALA A 206 -42.41 19.73 6.22
C ALA A 206 -42.51 19.00 7.58
N LEU A 207 -42.26 19.73 8.67
CA LEU A 207 -42.31 19.25 10.05
C LEU A 207 -43.64 19.59 10.76
N GLU A 208 -44.42 20.53 10.22
CA GLU A 208 -45.65 21.03 10.85
C GLU A 208 -46.87 20.29 10.27
N GLU A 209 -47.50 19.40 11.05
CA GLU A 209 -48.55 18.50 10.55
C GLU A 209 -49.82 19.25 10.11
N ASP A 210 -50.15 20.40 10.72
CA ASP A 210 -51.28 21.23 10.32
C ASP A 210 -51.08 21.84 8.92
N MET A 211 -49.84 22.23 8.59
CA MET A 211 -49.46 22.69 7.25
C MET A 211 -49.44 21.54 6.25
N VAL A 212 -48.96 20.37 6.65
CA VAL A 212 -48.99 19.16 5.81
C VAL A 212 -50.41 18.80 5.41
N ASP A 213 -51.36 18.80 6.36
CA ASP A 213 -52.77 18.50 6.10
C ASP A 213 -53.41 19.60 5.24
N LYS A 214 -53.15 20.87 5.55
CA LYS A 214 -53.69 22.02 4.82
C LYS A 214 -53.28 22.04 3.36
N TYR A 215 -52.00 21.81 3.08
CA TYR A 215 -51.43 21.89 1.74
C TYR A 215 -51.34 20.54 1.03
N GLY A 216 -51.72 19.45 1.70
CA GLY A 216 -51.63 18.10 1.16
C GLY A 216 -50.19 17.69 0.82
N LEU A 217 -49.22 18.02 1.66
CA LEU A 217 -47.79 17.77 1.36
C LEU A 217 -47.42 16.28 1.29
N ASP A 218 -48.28 15.41 1.82
CA ASP A 218 -48.20 13.95 1.67
C ASP A 218 -49.02 13.42 0.47
N ALA A 219 -49.54 14.30 -0.39
CA ALA A 219 -50.18 13.85 -1.63
C ALA A 219 -49.17 13.10 -2.52
N GLU A 220 -49.70 12.16 -3.31
CA GLU A 220 -48.94 11.37 -4.30
C GLU A 220 -47.74 10.57 -3.71
N ASP A 221 -47.79 10.24 -2.42
CA ASP A 221 -46.73 9.58 -1.65
C ASP A 221 -46.35 8.14 -2.08
N LYS A 222 -46.98 7.59 -3.12
CA LYS A 222 -46.68 6.23 -3.62
C LYS A 222 -45.19 6.06 -3.97
N LEU A 223 -44.49 7.15 -4.27
CA LEU A 223 -43.05 7.17 -4.53
C LEU A 223 -42.18 7.06 -3.27
N LEU A 224 -42.71 7.26 -2.06
CA LEU A 224 -41.99 7.00 -0.80
C LEU A 224 -41.60 5.52 -0.64
N ALA A 225 -42.44 4.62 -1.18
CA ALA A 225 -42.16 3.18 -1.23
C ALA A 225 -41.15 2.79 -2.34
N SER A 226 -40.67 3.75 -3.12
CA SER A 226 -39.73 3.50 -4.20
C SER A 226 -38.39 3.01 -3.67
N LYS A 227 -37.87 1.93 -4.28
CA LYS A 227 -36.50 1.44 -4.05
C LYS A 227 -35.42 2.47 -4.39
N TRP A 228 -35.74 3.52 -5.14
CA TRP A 228 -34.78 4.56 -5.51
C TRP A 228 -34.26 5.34 -4.30
N TRP A 229 -35.07 5.51 -3.25
CA TRP A 229 -34.61 6.13 -2.00
C TRP A 229 -33.52 5.31 -1.32
N ASP A 230 -33.71 4.00 -1.22
CA ASP A 230 -32.70 3.07 -0.69
C ASP A 230 -31.42 3.11 -1.53
N LYS A 231 -31.55 3.10 -2.86
CA LYS A 231 -30.40 3.15 -3.78
C LYS A 231 -29.64 4.47 -3.72
N ALA A 232 -30.35 5.57 -3.44
CA ALA A 232 -29.77 6.89 -3.21
C ALA A 232 -29.14 7.02 -1.81
N GLY A 233 -29.31 6.03 -0.93
CA GLY A 233 -28.82 6.08 0.45
C GLY A 233 -29.64 6.98 1.36
N VAL A 234 -30.88 7.33 1.01
CA VAL A 234 -31.71 8.17 1.87
C VAL A 234 -32.30 7.33 3.00
N HIS A 235 -31.98 7.73 4.24
CA HIS A 235 -32.50 7.06 5.42
C HIS A 235 -34.04 7.07 5.42
N LYS A 236 -34.65 5.96 5.83
CA LYS A 236 -36.12 5.78 5.79
C LYS A 236 -36.87 6.90 6.52
N ASP A 237 -36.32 7.37 7.64
CA ASP A 237 -36.96 8.39 8.49
C ASP A 237 -36.92 9.78 7.84
N ALA A 238 -36.02 10.01 6.89
CA ALA A 238 -35.89 11.29 6.19
C ALA A 238 -36.71 11.37 4.90
N ARG A 239 -37.17 10.24 4.34
CA ARG A 239 -37.84 10.20 3.02
C ARG A 239 -39.08 11.07 2.98
N ARG A 240 -39.91 11.01 4.02
CA ARG A 240 -41.14 11.77 4.11
C ARG A 240 -40.87 13.27 4.20
N LEU A 241 -39.80 13.68 4.89
CA LEU A 241 -39.42 15.09 4.99
C LEU A 241 -38.90 15.61 3.65
N TYR A 242 -38.04 14.85 2.97
CA TYR A 242 -37.61 15.19 1.62
C TYR A 242 -38.79 15.29 0.67
N TRP A 243 -39.76 14.37 0.76
CA TRP A 243 -41.01 14.47 0.01
C TRP A 243 -41.79 15.73 0.39
N ARG A 244 -42.17 15.95 1.63
CA ARG A 244 -42.92 17.16 2.01
C ARG A 244 -42.23 18.47 1.58
N SER A 245 -40.89 18.51 1.58
CA SER A 245 -40.10 19.66 1.13
C SER A 245 -39.91 19.78 -0.39
N HIS A 246 -40.26 18.76 -1.18
CA HIS A 246 -40.07 18.77 -2.64
C HIS A 246 -41.07 19.69 -3.36
N TRP A 247 -42.19 20.03 -2.71
CA TRP A 247 -43.20 20.91 -3.27
C TRP A 247 -42.66 22.34 -3.43
N VAL A 248 -42.86 22.88 -4.63
CA VAL A 248 -42.41 24.22 -4.99
C VAL A 248 -43.61 25.16 -4.96
N HIS A 249 -43.47 26.25 -4.20
CA HIS A 249 -44.50 27.28 -4.17
C HIS A 249 -44.54 28.03 -5.51
N PRO A 250 -45.73 28.45 -5.98
CA PRO A 250 -45.84 29.32 -7.15
C PRO A 250 -45.00 30.58 -6.96
N ALA A 251 -44.50 31.17 -8.04
CA ALA A 251 -43.81 32.45 -7.98
C ALA A 251 -44.78 33.57 -7.58
N PHE A 252 -44.27 34.65 -6.97
CA PHE A 252 -45.08 35.81 -6.57
C PHE A 252 -46.01 36.31 -7.68
N ARG A 253 -45.50 36.37 -8.91
CA ARG A 253 -46.28 36.81 -10.08
C ARG A 253 -47.49 35.90 -10.35
N GLU A 254 -47.30 34.58 -10.23
CA GLU A 254 -48.38 33.60 -10.45
C GLU A 254 -49.46 33.76 -9.38
N MET A 255 -49.06 33.97 -8.12
CA MET A 255 -49.98 34.26 -7.03
C MET A 255 -50.77 35.56 -7.24
N THR A 256 -50.11 36.64 -7.68
CA THR A 256 -50.81 37.89 -8.00
C THR A 256 -51.77 37.73 -9.18
N ASP A 257 -51.42 36.92 -10.17
CA ASP A 257 -52.31 36.64 -11.31
C ASP A 257 -53.52 35.81 -10.86
N MET A 258 -53.35 34.83 -9.96
CA MET A 258 -54.45 34.08 -9.34
C MET A 258 -55.38 34.99 -8.55
N LEU A 259 -54.82 35.94 -7.78
CA LEU A 259 -55.60 36.93 -7.03
C LEU A 259 -56.42 37.81 -7.99
N HIS A 260 -55.82 38.33 -9.05
CA HIS A 260 -56.52 39.15 -10.04
C HIS A 260 -57.62 38.38 -10.81
N ARG A 261 -57.47 37.06 -10.97
CA ARG A 261 -58.52 36.19 -11.54
C ARG A 261 -59.62 35.82 -10.55
N GLY A 262 -59.47 36.18 -9.26
CA GLY A 262 -60.41 35.83 -8.21
C GLY A 262 -60.39 34.34 -7.84
N GLU A 263 -59.30 33.62 -8.15
CA GLU A 263 -59.11 32.21 -7.80
C GLU A 263 -58.68 32.04 -6.33
N ILE A 264 -58.09 33.08 -5.76
CA ILE A 264 -57.67 33.17 -4.35
C ILE A 264 -58.07 34.54 -3.78
N THR A 265 -58.05 34.66 -2.46
CA THR A 265 -58.33 35.91 -1.72
C THR A 265 -57.05 36.63 -1.30
N ASP A 266 -57.16 37.90 -0.88
CA ASP A 266 -56.04 38.63 -0.27
C ASP A 266 -55.49 37.93 0.99
N ALA A 267 -56.37 37.25 1.73
CA ALA A 267 -55.97 36.46 2.90
C ALA A 267 -55.09 35.27 2.51
N ASP A 268 -55.46 34.56 1.43
CA ASP A 268 -54.67 33.45 0.89
C ASP A 268 -53.30 33.93 0.38
N LEU A 269 -53.25 35.08 -0.31
CA LEU A 269 -52.00 35.68 -0.77
C LEU A 269 -51.10 36.07 0.41
N TYR A 270 -51.68 36.67 1.46
CA TYR A 270 -50.94 37.08 2.65
C TYR A 270 -50.40 35.89 3.45
N GLU A 271 -51.17 34.82 3.55
CA GLU A 271 -50.74 33.58 4.17
C GLU A 271 -49.61 32.91 3.38
N TRP A 272 -49.77 32.77 2.07
CA TRP A 272 -48.73 32.25 1.19
C TRP A 272 -47.43 33.07 1.29
N TYR A 273 -47.51 34.40 1.31
CA TYR A 273 -46.32 35.27 1.37
C TYR A 273 -45.49 35.08 2.65
N ARG A 274 -46.10 34.62 3.75
CA ARG A 274 -45.37 34.32 5.00
C ARG A 274 -44.58 33.02 4.95
N LEU A 275 -44.92 32.13 4.01
CA LEU A 275 -44.35 30.79 3.87
C LEU A 275 -43.16 30.73 2.89
N VAL A 276 -42.92 31.78 2.07
CA VAL A 276 -41.92 31.79 0.99
C VAL A 276 -40.74 32.70 1.29
#